data_AF-A0ABD3ZYY7-F1
#
_entry.id   AF-A0ABD3ZYY7-F1
#
_cell.length_a   1.000
_cell.length_b   1.000
_cell.length_c   1.000
_cell.angle_alpha   90.00
_cell.angle_beta   90.00
_cell.angle_gamma   90.00
#
_symmetry.space_group_name_H-M   'P 1'
#
loop_
_entity.id
_entity.type
_entity.pdbx_description
1 polymer ?
#
loop_
_entity_poly.entity_id
_entity_poly.type
_entity_poly.pdbx_seq_one_letter_code
_entity_poly.pdbx_strand_id
1 'polypeptide(L)'
;MSKHYFEVSEPYYALIKADSGEEAEKLYNEFVADTDDYEDFQEELKEVTETYAALRFSRERYEDGTLMEISCVMEEFKKNESDVLIYDGSLL
;
A
#
# COMPACT_ATOMS: atom_id res chain seq x y z
N MET A 1 -10.95 -14.48 -0.44
CA MET A 1 -10.88 -13.82 0.87
C MET A 1 -11.21 -12.35 0.65
N SER A 2 -11.66 -11.63 1.67
CA SER A 2 -11.83 -10.17 1.54
C SER A 2 -10.46 -9.52 1.68
N LYS A 3 -10.15 -8.53 0.84
CA LYS A 3 -8.89 -7.78 0.95
C LYS A 3 -8.96 -6.77 2.09
N HIS A 4 -7.83 -6.61 2.76
CA HIS A 4 -7.55 -5.63 3.78
C HIS A 4 -6.56 -4.60 3.22
N TYR A 5 -6.50 -3.43 3.85
CA TYR A 5 -5.65 -2.34 3.42
C TYR A 5 -4.81 -1.88 4.60
N PHE A 6 -3.51 -1.73 4.39
CA PHE A 6 -2.55 -1.39 5.43
C PHE A 6 -1.75 -0.17 5.02
N GLU A 7 -1.59 0.76 5.95
CA GLU A 7 -0.77 1.96 5.78
C GLU A 7 0.45 1.85 6.71
N VAL A 8 1.63 2.06 6.13
CA VAL A 8 2.91 2.15 6.85
C VAL A 8 3.42 3.57 6.71
N SER A 9 3.93 4.14 7.81
CA SER A 9 4.56 5.47 7.80
C SER A 9 6.08 5.42 7.97
N GLU A 10 6.60 4.38 8.61
CA GLU A 10 8.02 4.18 8.91
C GLU A 10 8.44 2.75 8.52
N PRO A 11 9.65 2.51 7.98
CA PRO A 11 10.66 3.50 7.63
C PRO A 11 10.34 4.30 6.36
N TYR A 12 9.46 3.80 5.50
CA TYR A 12 9.01 4.48 4.29
C TYR A 12 7.51 4.36 4.13
N TYR A 13 6.90 5.39 3.57
CA TYR A 13 5.46 5.38 3.36
C TYR A 13 5.06 4.29 2.37
N ALA A 14 4.06 3.48 2.74
CA ALA A 14 3.42 2.54 1.84
C ALA A 14 1.92 2.39 2.12
N LEU A 15 1.16 2.13 1.06
CA LEU A 15 -0.24 1.71 1.13
C LEU A 15 -0.37 0.36 0.43
N ILE A 16 -0.77 -0.68 1.16
CA ILE A 16 -0.71 -2.08 0.71
C ILE A 16 -2.09 -2.70 0.77
N LYS A 17 -2.46 -3.46 -0.27
CA LYS A 17 -3.65 -4.29 -0.33
C LYS A 17 -3.25 -5.76 -0.14
N ALA A 18 -3.77 -6.44 0.86
CA ALA A 18 -3.36 -7.81 1.22
C ALA A 18 -4.48 -8.61 1.90
N ASP A 19 -4.34 -9.93 2.01
CA ASP A 19 -5.26 -10.81 2.74
C ASP A 19 -5.02 -10.77 4.27
N SER A 20 -3.83 -10.38 4.72
CA SER A 20 -3.48 -10.28 6.14
C SER A 20 -2.31 -9.30 6.39
N GLY A 21 -2.08 -8.92 7.65
CA GLY A 21 -0.91 -8.13 8.05
C GLY A 21 0.43 -8.84 7.76
N GLU A 22 0.48 -10.16 7.92
CA GLU A 22 1.67 -10.96 7.55
C GLU A 22 1.97 -10.91 6.05
N GLU A 23 0.94 -10.93 5.19
CA GLU A 23 1.14 -10.77 3.75
C GLU A 23 1.52 -9.33 3.39
N ALA A 24 0.95 -8.34 4.10
CA ALA A 24 1.33 -6.94 3.91
C ALA A 24 2.81 -6.68 4.25
N GLU A 25 3.32 -7.24 5.35
CA GLU A 25 4.74 -7.16 5.70
C GLU A 25 5.64 -7.82 4.64
N LYS A 26 5.23 -8.97 4.09
CA LYS A 26 5.98 -9.62 2.99
C LYS A 26 6.07 -8.72 1.76
N LEU A 27 4.95 -8.12 1.35
CA LEU A 27 4.92 -7.18 0.22
C LEU A 27 5.76 -5.93 0.50
N TYR A 28 5.71 -5.41 1.72
CA TYR A 28 6.52 -4.26 2.13
C TYR A 28 8.02 -4.58 2.01
N ASN A 29 8.45 -5.74 2.54
CA ASN A 29 9.84 -6.20 2.45
C ASN A 29 10.31 -6.45 1.02
N GLU A 30 9.45 -6.99 0.16
CA GLU A 30 9.80 -7.31 -1.23
C GLU A 30 9.91 -6.06 -2.12
N PHE A 31 9.03 -5.08 -1.94
CA PHE A 31 8.87 -3.97 -2.88
C PHE A 31 9.22 -2.58 -2.33
N VAL A 32 9.29 -2.41 -1.02
CA VAL A 32 9.47 -1.09 -0.38
C VAL A 32 10.81 -1.02 0.36
N ALA A 33 10.96 -1.76 1.45
CA ALA A 33 12.17 -1.76 2.26
C ALA A 33 12.23 -2.94 3.23
N ASP A 34 13.45 -3.37 3.55
CA ASP A 34 13.73 -4.39 4.55
C ASP A 34 13.36 -3.90 5.97
N THR A 35 12.69 -4.74 6.74
CA THR A 35 12.21 -4.49 8.09
C THR A 35 12.98 -5.28 9.15
N ASP A 36 14.05 -5.99 8.79
CA ASP A 36 14.88 -6.81 9.69
C ASP A 36 15.42 -6.06 10.94
N ASP A 37 15.56 -4.73 10.86
CA ASP A 37 15.99 -3.87 11.96
C ASP A 37 14.87 -3.55 12.98
N TYR A 38 13.62 -3.92 12.72
CA TYR A 38 12.47 -3.71 13.62
C TYR A 38 12.26 -4.91 14.54
N GLU A 39 12.08 -4.66 15.84
CA GLU A 39 11.76 -5.74 16.81
C GLU A 39 10.39 -6.38 16.53
N ASP A 40 9.39 -5.57 16.11
CA ASP A 40 8.09 -6.02 15.63
C ASP A 40 7.50 -5.01 14.63
N PHE A 41 7.74 -5.24 13.34
CA PHE A 41 7.23 -4.36 12.28
C PHE A 41 5.70 -4.40 12.15
N GLN A 42 5.02 -5.42 12.67
CA GLN A 42 3.56 -5.51 12.60
C GLN A 42 2.88 -4.38 13.37
N GLU A 43 3.54 -3.77 14.36
CA GLU A 43 3.02 -2.60 15.08
C GLU A 43 2.95 -1.34 14.20
N GLU A 44 3.77 -1.26 13.15
CA GLU A 44 3.77 -0.15 12.19
C GLU A 44 2.70 -0.31 11.09
N LEU A 45 2.16 -1.52 10.91
CA LEU A 45 1.11 -1.82 9.95
C LEU A 45 -0.26 -1.39 10.47
N LYS A 46 -0.70 -0.20 10.06
CA LYS A 46 -2.01 0.31 10.41
C LYS A 46 -3.07 -0.14 9.42
N GLU A 47 -3.99 -1.01 9.85
CA GLU A 47 -5.16 -1.35 9.03
C GLU A 47 -6.06 -0.12 8.83
N VAL A 48 -6.45 0.12 7.57
CA VAL A 48 -7.29 1.23 7.14
C VAL A 48 -8.46 0.74 6.30
N THR A 49 -9.50 1.57 6.20
CA THR A 49 -10.68 1.23 5.38
C THR A 49 -10.38 1.28 3.88
N GLU A 50 -11.08 0.46 3.10
CA GLU A 50 -11.04 0.50 1.64
C GLU A 50 -11.28 1.92 1.08
N THR A 51 -12.28 2.64 1.61
CA THR A 51 -12.60 4.00 1.18
C THR A 51 -11.45 4.97 1.43
N TYR A 52 -10.78 4.85 2.57
CA TYR A 52 -9.59 5.66 2.86
C TYR A 52 -8.47 5.35 1.87
N ALA A 53 -8.16 4.07 1.66
CA ALA A 53 -7.13 3.62 0.73
C ALA A 53 -7.41 4.10 -0.71
N ALA A 54 -8.65 3.97 -1.19
CA ALA A 54 -9.05 4.42 -2.52
C ALA A 54 -8.91 5.95 -2.68
N LEU A 55 -9.30 6.72 -1.66
CA LEU A 55 -9.14 8.17 -1.67
C LEU A 55 -7.66 8.60 -1.65
N ARG A 56 -6.80 7.88 -0.92
CA ARG A 56 -5.34 8.11 -0.95
C ARG A 56 -4.76 7.79 -2.32
N PHE A 57 -5.03 6.61 -2.85
CA PHE A 57 -4.54 6.16 -4.17
C PHE A 57 -5.01 7.08 -5.30
N SER A 58 -6.26 7.55 -5.26
CA SER A 58 -6.79 8.50 -6.27
C SER A 58 -6.07 9.85 -6.33
N ARG A 59 -5.31 10.20 -5.29
CA ARG A 59 -4.57 11.46 -5.19
C ARG A 59 -3.11 11.33 -5.61
N GLU A 60 -2.64 10.11 -5.86
CA GLU A 60 -1.33 9.89 -6.44
C GLU A 60 -1.27 10.50 -7.84
N ARG A 61 -0.11 11.08 -8.13
CA ARG A 61 0.17 11.69 -9.42
C ARG A 61 1.12 10.79 -10.19
N TYR A 62 0.86 10.64 -11.48
CA TYR A 62 1.86 10.13 -12.39
C TYR A 62 3.05 11.10 -12.45
N GLU A 63 4.16 10.64 -13.03
CA GLU A 63 5.37 11.45 -13.21
C GLU A 63 5.12 12.77 -13.95
N ASP A 64 4.11 12.81 -14.82
CA ASP A 64 3.69 14.00 -15.57
C ASP A 64 2.81 14.97 -14.78
N GLY A 65 2.51 14.65 -13.51
CA GLY A 65 1.69 15.45 -12.60
C GLY A 65 0.18 15.27 -12.77
N THR A 66 -0.27 14.40 -13.68
CA THR A 66 -1.70 14.09 -13.84
C THR A 66 -2.18 13.12 -12.76
N LEU A 67 -3.46 13.23 -12.40
CA LEU A 67 -4.10 12.34 -11.43
C LEU A 67 -4.61 11.08 -12.11
N MET A 68 -4.65 9.98 -11.36
CA MET A 68 -5.31 8.76 -11.80
C MET A 68 -6.82 8.98 -12.02
N GLU A 69 -7.34 8.46 -13.13
CA GLU A 69 -8.78 8.46 -13.35
C GLU A 69 -9.48 7.57 -12.31
N ILE A 70 -10.65 8.01 -11.84
CA ILE A 70 -11.41 7.28 -10.82
C ILE A 70 -11.83 5.88 -11.30
N SER A 71 -12.07 5.70 -12.59
CA SER A 71 -12.33 4.40 -13.22
C SER A 71 -11.19 3.40 -12.95
N CYS A 72 -9.94 3.83 -13.16
CA CYS A 72 -8.76 2.99 -12.92
C CYS A 72 -8.59 2.65 -11.44
N VAL A 73 -8.81 3.61 -10.53
CA VAL A 73 -8.81 3.37 -9.08
C VAL A 73 -9.82 2.27 -8.72
N MET A 74 -11.04 2.38 -9.25
CA MET A 74 -12.10 1.39 -8.98
C MET A 74 -11.80 0.02 -9.59
N GLU A 75 -11.12 -0.04 -10.74
CA GLU A 75 -10.68 -1.29 -11.35
C GLU A 75 -9.59 -1.96 -10.49
N GLU A 76 -8.62 -1.20 -10.00
CA GLU A 76 -7.55 -1.71 -9.15
C GLU A 76 -8.09 -2.31 -7.84
N PHE A 77 -9.04 -1.63 -7.21
CA PHE A 77 -9.65 -2.07 -5.95
C PHE A 77 -10.61 -3.26 -6.12
N LYS A 78 -11.09 -3.53 -7.34
CA LYS A 78 -11.89 -4.73 -7.65
C LYS A 78 -11.04 -5.97 -7.89
N LYS A 79 -9.74 -5.82 -8.18
CA LYS A 79 -8.85 -6.97 -8.36
C LYS A 79 -8.66 -7.70 -7.04
N ASN A 80 -8.89 -9.00 -7.06
CA ASN A 80 -8.67 -9.88 -5.92
C ASN A 80 -7.21 -10.37 -5.87
N GLU A 81 -6.27 -9.44 -5.97
CA GLU A 81 -4.82 -9.66 -5.99
C GLU A 81 -4.19 -8.80 -4.91
N SER A 82 -3.16 -9.26 -4.21
CA SER A 82 -2.45 -8.45 -3.22
C SER A 82 -1.38 -7.62 -3.94
N ASP A 83 -1.23 -6.34 -3.56
CA ASP A 83 -0.31 -5.42 -4.24
C ASP A 83 0.08 -4.22 -3.36
N VAL A 84 1.19 -3.57 -3.70
CA VAL A 84 1.60 -2.28 -3.14
C VAL A 84 1.02 -1.16 -4.01
N LEU A 85 0.02 -0.47 -3.47
CA LEU A 85 -0.72 0.56 -4.20
C LEU A 85 0.06 1.87 -4.28
N ILE A 86 0.69 2.26 -3.17
CA ILE A 86 1.50 3.47 -3.07
C ILE A 86 2.75 3.10 -2.31
N TYR A 87 3.90 3.60 -2.74
CA TYR A 87 5.12 3.58 -1.96
C TYR A 87 5.98 4.79 -2.32
N ASP A 88 6.69 5.33 -1.33
CA ASP A 88 7.70 6.35 -1.60
C ASP A 88 8.90 5.70 -2.31
N GLY A 89 8.86 5.68 -3.64
CA GLY A 89 9.90 5.10 -4.50
C GLY A 89 11.23 5.85 -4.52
N SER A 90 11.54 6.66 -3.50
CA SER A 90 12.74 7.51 -3.44
C SER A 90 14.06 6.73 -3.22
N LEU A 91 14.06 5.40 -3.39
CA LEU A 91 15.21 4.53 -3.09
C LEU A 91 15.71 3.69 -4.29
N LEU A 92 15.33 4.06 -5.52
CA LEU A 92 15.97 3.49 -6.72
C LEU A 92 17.29 4.19 -7.06
#